data_AF-A0A0C1RRF2-F1
#
_entry.id   AF-A0A0C1RRF2-F1
#
_cell.length_a   1.000
_cell.length_b   1.000
_cell.length_c   1.000
_cell.angle_alpha   90.00
_cell.angle_beta   90.00
_cell.angle_gamma   90.00
#
_symmetry.space_group_name_H-M   'P 1'
#
loop_
_entity.id
_entity.type
_entity.pdbx_description
1 polymer ?
#
loop_
_entity_poly.entity_id
_entity_poly.type
_entity_poly.pdbx_seq_one_letter_code
_entity_poly.pdbx_strand_id
1 'polypeptide(L)'
;MFIYVLLAVIGLVVILFLVAGVKIVRPYERGIVERLGKYKETKESGLQIIIPFIDTIRRVDMREQVVDVPPQEVITSDNVVVSVDAVVFYEPTDPQRLVYNIANFVLAITKLAQTNLRNLVGDLQLDGALTSRDRINAALREILDEATDKWGVRVVRVEIQRIDPPPDVMAAMHEQMKAERTRRATVTEAEGFRESEITRAEGDKQSRILEAEGQRQSAILAAEGEAQALRTVAEAESYQLQTVAAGEAEATRQVFQAIHDGDPTSDVLAVRYIEALTQIADGKATKIIVPTEFSGVLGAVTGIAEAMRPIGDTNAELESSSASEAEESDPR
;
A
#
# COMPACT_ATOMS: atom_id res chain seq x y z
N MET A 1 41.32 -15.72 -97.75
CA MET A 1 40.57 -14.55 -97.24
C MET A 1 39.15 -14.94 -96.80
N PHE A 2 38.27 -15.37 -97.71
CA PHE A 2 36.85 -15.69 -97.43
C PHE A 2 36.62 -16.61 -96.21
N ILE A 3 37.36 -17.72 -96.09
CA ILE A 3 37.26 -18.66 -94.95
C ILE A 3 37.52 -17.98 -93.59
N TYR A 4 38.50 -17.07 -93.51
CA TYR A 4 38.80 -16.35 -92.28
C TYR A 4 37.69 -15.33 -91.93
N VAL A 5 37.09 -14.69 -92.94
CA VAL A 5 35.94 -13.80 -92.74
C VAL A 5 34.72 -14.59 -92.26
N LEU A 6 34.45 -15.75 -92.85
CA LEU A 6 33.35 -16.63 -92.45
C LEU A 6 33.52 -17.12 -91.00
N LEU A 7 34.73 -17.57 -90.63
CA LEU A 7 35.06 -17.96 -89.26
C LEU A 7 34.93 -16.79 -88.26
N ALA A 8 35.34 -15.59 -88.64
CA ALA A 8 35.18 -14.39 -87.81
C ALA A 8 33.70 -14.03 -87.60
N VAL A 9 32.84 -14.14 -88.63
CA VAL A 9 31.40 -13.91 -88.51
C VAL A 9 30.74 -14.97 -87.63
N ILE A 10 31.08 -16.26 -87.81
CA ILE A 10 30.55 -17.34 -86.96
C ILE A 10 31.00 -17.14 -85.50
N GLY A 11 32.27 -16.80 -85.26
CA GLY A 11 32.79 -16.49 -83.94
C GLY A 11 32.06 -15.31 -83.28
N LEU A 12 31.82 -14.23 -84.03
CA LEU A 12 31.05 -13.07 -83.55
C LEU A 12 29.62 -13.45 -83.18
N VAL A 13 28.93 -14.25 -84.01
CA VAL A 13 27.57 -14.73 -83.73
C VAL A 13 27.53 -15.59 -82.47
N VAL A 14 28.49 -16.51 -82.30
CA VAL A 14 28.61 -17.35 -81.09
C VAL A 14 28.87 -16.49 -79.84
N ILE A 15 29.75 -15.50 -79.91
CA ILE A 15 30.02 -14.57 -78.81
C ILE A 15 28.75 -13.76 -78.44
N LEU A 16 28.05 -13.21 -79.43
CA LEU A 16 26.79 -12.50 -79.20
C LEU A 16 25.72 -13.41 -78.57
N PHE A 17 25.64 -14.68 -78.99
CA PHE A 17 24.72 -15.65 -78.43
C PHE A 17 25.05 -16.00 -76.97
N LEU A 18 26.34 -16.18 -76.64
CA LEU A 18 26.79 -16.41 -75.26
C LEU A 18 26.50 -15.20 -74.37
N VAL A 19 26.81 -13.98 -74.81
CA VAL A 19 26.54 -12.75 -74.06
C VAL A 19 25.04 -12.52 -73.88
N ALA A 20 24.22 -12.77 -74.90
CA ALA A 20 22.76 -12.63 -74.81
C ALA A 20 22.10 -13.67 -73.88
N GLY A 21 22.69 -14.86 -73.74
CA GLY A 21 22.23 -15.92 -72.85
C GLY A 21 22.54 -15.68 -71.37
N VAL A 22 23.51 -14.83 -71.04
CA VAL A 22 23.80 -14.47 -69.64
C VAL A 22 22.75 -13.49 -69.12
N LYS A 23 22.00 -13.91 -68.09
CA LYS A 23 21.05 -13.08 -67.35
C LYS A 23 21.37 -13.07 -65.87
N ILE A 24 21.34 -11.89 -65.25
CA ILE A 24 21.51 -11.74 -63.81
C ILE A 24 20.12 -11.67 -63.18
N VAL A 25 19.85 -12.54 -62.20
CA VAL A 25 18.67 -12.50 -61.33
C VAL A 25 19.10 -11.91 -59.99
N ARG A 26 18.38 -10.93 -59.45
CA ARG A 26 18.80 -10.24 -58.21
C ARG A 26 18.61 -11.16 -56.99
N PRO A 27 19.34 -10.95 -55.86
CA PRO A 27 19.22 -11.76 -54.65
C PRO A 27 17.79 -11.92 -54.10
N TYR A 28 16.94 -10.92 -54.32
CA TYR A 28 15.55 -10.89 -53.87
C TYR A 28 14.55 -11.33 -54.95
N GLU A 29 15.01 -11.73 -56.13
CA GLU A 29 14.16 -12.19 -57.24
C GLU A 29 14.35 -13.70 -57.46
N ARG A 30 13.31 -14.39 -57.94
CA ARG A 30 13.43 -15.70 -58.60
C ARG A 30 13.04 -15.59 -60.07
N GLY A 31 13.74 -16.33 -60.92
CA GLY A 31 13.56 -16.30 -62.37
C GLY A 31 12.85 -17.55 -62.86
N ILE A 32 11.59 -17.45 -63.23
CA ILE A 32 10.84 -18.53 -63.89
C ILE A 32 11.29 -18.58 -65.35
N VAL A 33 11.80 -19.73 -65.80
CA VAL A 33 12.23 -19.94 -67.19
C VAL A 33 11.17 -20.71 -67.96
N GLU A 34 10.69 -20.08 -69.03
CA GLU A 34 9.76 -20.64 -70.00
C GLU A 34 10.51 -20.98 -71.29
N ARG A 35 10.30 -22.17 -71.85
CA ARG A 35 10.85 -22.60 -73.14
C ARG A 35 9.69 -22.82 -74.11
N LEU A 36 9.62 -22.01 -75.17
CA LEU A 36 8.56 -22.09 -76.18
C LEU A 36 7.14 -22.16 -75.57
N GLY A 37 6.89 -21.36 -74.52
CA GLY A 37 5.60 -21.30 -73.80
C GLY A 37 5.35 -22.42 -72.79
N LYS A 38 6.31 -23.33 -72.54
CA LYS A 38 6.23 -24.33 -71.46
C LYS A 38 7.14 -23.95 -70.30
N TYR A 39 6.66 -24.10 -69.07
CA TYR A 39 7.52 -24.03 -67.88
C TYR A 39 8.64 -25.07 -67.99
N LYS A 40 9.87 -24.64 -67.71
CA LYS A 40 11.07 -25.49 -67.71
C LYS A 40 11.61 -25.67 -66.30
N GLU A 41 11.89 -24.56 -65.61
CA GLU A 41 12.62 -24.55 -64.34
C GLU A 41 12.49 -23.18 -63.66
N THR A 42 12.53 -23.15 -62.33
CA THR A 42 12.71 -21.91 -61.55
C THR A 42 14.19 -21.75 -61.20
N LYS A 43 14.78 -20.63 -61.61
CA LYS A 43 16.16 -20.27 -61.32
C LYS A 43 16.27 -19.38 -60.09
N GLU A 44 17.22 -19.72 -59.24
CA GLU A 44 17.61 -18.92 -58.07
C GLU A 44 18.39 -17.67 -58.48
N SER A 45 18.63 -16.79 -57.50
CA SER A 45 19.39 -15.55 -57.70
C SER A 45 20.84 -15.79 -58.13
N GLY A 46 21.42 -14.82 -58.83
CA GLY A 46 22.81 -14.86 -59.31
C GLY A 46 22.92 -14.89 -60.83
N LEU A 47 24.03 -15.42 -61.33
CA LEU A 47 24.33 -15.52 -62.75
C LEU A 47 23.65 -16.75 -63.35
N GLN A 48 22.67 -16.54 -64.22
CA GLN A 48 21.89 -17.61 -64.84
C GLN A 48 22.09 -17.60 -66.36
N ILE A 49 22.35 -18.78 -66.93
CA ILE A 49 22.51 -18.96 -68.38
C ILE A 49 21.19 -19.52 -68.93
N ILE A 50 20.59 -18.77 -69.85
CA ILE A 50 19.40 -19.17 -70.62
C ILE A 50 19.77 -19.27 -72.11
N ILE A 51 19.03 -20.05 -72.89
CA ILE A 51 19.21 -20.06 -74.35
C ILE A 51 18.47 -18.84 -74.92
N PRO A 52 19.15 -17.80 -75.43
CA PRO A 52 18.47 -16.63 -75.96
C PRO A 52 17.56 -17.03 -77.14
N PHE A 53 16.51 -16.23 -77.37
CA PHE A 53 15.43 -16.46 -78.35
C PHE A 53 14.52 -17.67 -78.09
N ILE A 54 14.97 -18.71 -77.39
CA ILE A 54 14.19 -19.93 -77.09
C ILE A 54 13.63 -19.92 -75.65
N ASP A 55 14.46 -19.50 -74.70
CA ASP A 55 14.11 -19.41 -73.28
C ASP A 55 13.75 -17.95 -72.93
N THR A 56 12.60 -17.74 -72.30
CA THR A 56 12.16 -16.45 -71.72
C THR A 56 12.26 -16.54 -70.19
N ILE A 57 12.69 -15.47 -69.54
CA ILE A 57 12.81 -15.41 -68.06
C ILE A 57 11.87 -14.35 -67.50
N ARG A 58 10.89 -14.77 -66.69
CA ARG A 58 10.00 -13.89 -65.92
C ARG A 58 10.50 -13.83 -64.48
N ARG A 59 10.70 -12.61 -63.96
CA ARG A 59 11.19 -12.38 -62.60
C ARG A 59 10.02 -12.15 -61.66
N VAL A 60 10.11 -12.72 -60.47
CA VAL A 60 9.17 -12.53 -59.35
C VAL A 60 9.99 -12.02 -58.16
N ASP A 61 9.56 -10.91 -57.57
CA ASP A 61 10.14 -10.40 -56.33
C ASP A 61 9.63 -11.24 -55.15
N MET A 62 10.56 -11.78 -54.36
CA MET A 62 10.28 -12.69 -53.24
C MET A 62 10.14 -11.95 -51.90
N ARG A 63 10.27 -10.61 -51.88
CA ARG A 63 10.14 -9.81 -50.67
C ARG A 63 8.69 -9.64 -50.25
N GLU A 64 8.50 -9.37 -48.95
CA GLU A 64 7.25 -8.88 -48.40
C GLU A 64 6.79 -7.64 -49.17
N GLN A 65 5.54 -7.69 -49.62
CA GLN A 65 4.83 -6.69 -50.40
C GLN A 65 3.54 -6.33 -49.69
N VAL A 66 3.06 -5.13 -49.97
CA VAL A 66 1.89 -4.53 -49.35
C VAL A 66 0.79 -4.34 -50.39
N VAL A 67 -0.44 -4.68 -50.05
CA VAL A 67 -1.63 -4.36 -50.85
C VAL A 67 -2.71 -3.76 -49.97
N ASP A 68 -3.19 -2.58 -50.38
CA ASP A 68 -4.31 -1.90 -49.74
C ASP A 68 -5.64 -2.52 -50.17
N VAL A 69 -6.47 -2.86 -49.18
CA VAL A 69 -7.86 -3.29 -49.36
C VAL A 69 -8.72 -2.03 -49.32
N PRO A 70 -9.32 -1.60 -50.46
CA PRO A 70 -9.97 -0.30 -50.51
C PRO A 70 -11.25 -0.28 -49.65
N PRO A 71 -11.58 0.88 -49.05
CA PRO A 71 -12.70 1.03 -48.12
C PRO A 71 -14.01 0.45 -48.63
N GLN A 72 -14.75 -0.19 -47.73
CA GLN A 72 -16.03 -0.81 -48.03
C GLN A 72 -17.01 -0.59 -46.88
N GLU A 73 -18.24 -0.22 -47.25
CA GLU A 73 -19.37 -0.16 -46.32
C GLU A 73 -19.81 -1.59 -45.96
N VAL A 74 -19.91 -1.82 -44.65
CA VAL A 74 -20.36 -3.07 -44.02
C VAL A 74 -21.43 -2.72 -43.00
N ILE A 75 -22.43 -3.58 -42.81
CA ILE A 75 -23.43 -3.43 -41.75
C ILE A 75 -23.05 -4.39 -40.62
N THR A 76 -22.84 -3.87 -39.41
CA THR A 76 -22.56 -4.65 -38.19
C THR A 76 -23.81 -5.37 -37.68
N SER A 77 -23.67 -6.31 -36.75
CA SER A 77 -24.80 -7.09 -36.22
C SER A 77 -25.80 -6.28 -35.38
N ASP A 78 -25.40 -5.08 -34.93
CA ASP A 78 -26.27 -4.05 -34.33
C ASP A 78 -26.85 -3.04 -35.35
N ASN A 79 -26.79 -3.36 -36.65
CA ASN A 79 -27.37 -2.59 -37.75
C ASN A 79 -26.77 -1.17 -37.88
N VAL A 80 -25.48 -1.01 -37.62
CA VAL A 80 -24.74 0.23 -37.93
C VAL A 80 -23.96 0.04 -39.23
N VAL A 81 -24.05 1.02 -40.13
CA VAL A 81 -23.18 1.06 -41.32
C VAL A 81 -21.80 1.54 -40.88
N VAL A 82 -20.73 0.83 -41.23
CA VAL A 82 -19.34 1.23 -40.95
C VAL A 82 -18.51 1.14 -42.23
N SER A 83 -17.59 2.08 -42.43
CA SER A 83 -16.57 2.01 -43.46
C SER A 83 -15.33 1.34 -42.90
N VAL A 84 -14.88 0.24 -43.53
CA VAL A 84 -13.68 -0.50 -43.10
C VAL A 84 -12.69 -0.67 -44.24
N ASP A 85 -11.42 -0.40 -43.95
CA ASP A 85 -10.27 -0.64 -44.83
C ASP A 85 -9.14 -1.37 -44.08
N ALA A 86 -8.29 -2.06 -44.84
CA ALA A 86 -7.22 -2.89 -44.29
C ALA A 86 -6.03 -2.96 -45.23
N VAL A 87 -4.89 -3.40 -44.70
CA VAL A 87 -3.67 -3.69 -45.46
C VAL A 87 -3.32 -5.15 -45.29
N VAL A 88 -2.98 -5.82 -46.39
CA VAL A 88 -2.45 -7.18 -46.38
C VAL A 88 -0.97 -7.16 -46.74
N PHE A 89 -0.15 -7.73 -45.86
CA PHE A 89 1.27 -7.94 -46.07
C PHE A 89 1.50 -9.40 -46.48
N TYR A 90 2.09 -9.62 -47.65
CA TYR A 90 2.28 -10.95 -48.22
C TYR A 90 3.68 -11.12 -48.80
N GLU A 91 4.18 -12.35 -48.84
CA GLU A 91 5.42 -12.70 -49.53
C GLU A 91 5.22 -13.93 -50.45
N PRO A 92 5.70 -13.89 -51.70
CA PRO A 92 5.72 -15.10 -52.53
C PRO A 92 6.64 -16.17 -51.95
N THR A 93 6.12 -17.37 -51.74
CA THR A 93 6.90 -18.55 -51.33
C THR A 93 7.29 -19.40 -52.53
N ASP A 94 6.40 -19.50 -53.52
CA ASP A 94 6.59 -20.25 -54.75
C ASP A 94 6.24 -19.40 -55.98
N PRO A 95 7.24 -18.93 -56.75
CA PRO A 95 7.01 -18.07 -57.91
C PRO A 95 6.30 -18.82 -59.04
N GLN A 96 6.48 -20.15 -59.16
CA GLN A 96 5.81 -20.95 -60.19
C GLN A 96 4.30 -20.97 -59.93
N ARG A 97 3.87 -21.33 -58.71
CA ARG A 97 2.45 -21.30 -58.34
C ARG A 97 1.86 -19.89 -58.48
N LEU A 98 2.57 -18.84 -58.10
CA LEU A 98 2.09 -17.45 -58.21
C LEU A 98 1.85 -17.00 -59.66
N VAL A 99 2.70 -17.41 -60.59
CA VAL A 99 2.57 -16.99 -62.00
C VAL A 99 1.58 -17.83 -62.80
N TYR A 100 1.40 -19.11 -62.48
CA TYR A 100 0.55 -20.02 -63.27
C TYR A 100 -0.81 -20.33 -62.64
N ASN A 101 -0.97 -20.28 -61.31
CA ASN A 101 -2.24 -20.64 -60.66
C ASN A 101 -3.21 -19.46 -60.53
N ILE A 102 -2.77 -18.22 -60.76
CA ILE A 102 -3.61 -17.03 -60.67
C ILE A 102 -3.20 -15.95 -61.70
N ALA A 103 -4.18 -15.41 -62.43
CA ALA A 103 -3.90 -14.42 -63.49
C ALA A 103 -3.57 -13.02 -62.95
N ASN A 104 -4.26 -12.59 -61.89
CA ASN A 104 -3.98 -11.34 -61.18
C ASN A 104 -4.14 -11.58 -59.68
N PHE A 105 -3.02 -11.90 -59.01
CA PHE A 105 -2.97 -12.15 -57.58
C PHE A 105 -3.47 -10.95 -56.75
N VAL A 106 -3.02 -9.73 -57.08
CA VAL A 106 -3.35 -8.50 -56.34
C VAL A 106 -4.87 -8.27 -56.32
N LEU A 107 -5.54 -8.43 -57.46
CA LEU A 107 -7.01 -8.35 -57.54
C LEU A 107 -7.68 -9.46 -56.73
N ALA A 108 -7.18 -10.69 -56.81
CA ALA A 108 -7.75 -11.85 -56.13
C ALA A 108 -7.67 -11.74 -54.60
N ILE A 109 -6.49 -11.41 -54.05
CA ILE A 109 -6.32 -11.23 -52.60
C ILE A 109 -7.11 -10.03 -52.09
N THR A 110 -7.17 -8.93 -52.86
CA THR A 110 -8.01 -7.76 -52.50
C THR A 110 -9.48 -8.15 -52.40
N LYS A 111 -10.02 -8.91 -53.37
CA LYS A 111 -11.43 -9.34 -53.35
C LYS A 111 -11.72 -10.36 -52.24
N LEU A 112 -10.79 -11.25 -51.97
CA LEU A 112 -10.91 -12.21 -50.88
C LEU A 112 -10.88 -11.50 -49.51
N ALA A 113 -9.99 -10.51 -49.33
CA ALA A 113 -9.91 -9.69 -48.13
C ALA A 113 -11.20 -8.88 -47.94
N GLN A 114 -11.70 -8.19 -48.97
CA GLN A 114 -12.99 -7.48 -48.91
C GLN A 114 -14.16 -8.39 -48.50
N THR A 115 -14.20 -9.63 -49.01
CA THR A 115 -15.27 -10.57 -48.70
C THR A 115 -15.22 -11.03 -47.25
N ASN A 116 -14.04 -11.43 -46.76
CA ASN A 116 -13.90 -11.90 -45.38
C ASN A 116 -13.96 -10.77 -44.34
N LEU A 117 -13.45 -9.58 -44.67
CA LEU A 117 -13.57 -8.37 -43.84
C LEU A 117 -15.04 -7.98 -43.64
N ARG A 118 -15.87 -8.03 -44.69
CA ARG A 118 -17.32 -7.84 -44.57
C ARG A 118 -17.95 -8.85 -43.62
N ASN A 119 -17.62 -10.13 -43.75
CA ASN A 119 -18.22 -11.18 -42.91
C ASN A 119 -17.82 -11.00 -41.43
N LEU A 120 -16.51 -10.88 -41.16
CA LEU A 120 -15.99 -10.74 -39.79
C LEU A 120 -16.48 -9.48 -39.07
N VAL A 121 -16.63 -8.36 -39.79
CA VAL A 121 -17.19 -7.12 -39.22
C VAL A 121 -18.72 -7.20 -39.09
N GLY A 122 -19.40 -7.86 -40.03
CA GLY A 122 -20.85 -8.04 -40.00
C GLY A 122 -21.35 -8.92 -38.85
N ASP A 123 -20.56 -9.92 -38.44
CA ASP A 123 -20.88 -10.77 -37.29
C ASP A 123 -20.70 -10.02 -35.94
N LEU A 124 -19.89 -8.97 -35.90
CA LEU A 124 -19.59 -8.19 -34.69
C LEU A 124 -20.53 -6.98 -34.54
N GLN A 125 -20.77 -6.59 -33.28
CA GLN A 125 -21.35 -5.29 -32.94
C GLN A 125 -20.30 -4.19 -33.11
N LEU A 126 -20.73 -2.93 -33.26
CA LEU A 126 -19.84 -1.79 -33.49
C LEU A 126 -18.70 -1.68 -32.45
N ASP A 127 -19.04 -1.71 -31.16
CA ASP A 127 -18.04 -1.63 -30.08
C ASP A 127 -17.11 -2.85 -30.07
N GLY A 128 -17.63 -4.03 -30.40
CA GLY A 128 -16.86 -5.25 -30.58
C GLY A 128 -15.85 -5.15 -31.72
N ALA A 129 -16.23 -4.57 -32.86
CA ALA A 129 -15.34 -4.34 -34.00
C ALA A 129 -14.24 -3.31 -33.68
N LEU A 130 -14.57 -2.24 -32.96
CA LEU A 130 -13.61 -1.21 -32.54
C LEU A 130 -12.58 -1.74 -31.51
N THR A 131 -13.02 -2.56 -30.56
CA THR A 131 -12.17 -3.10 -29.48
C THR A 131 -11.40 -4.37 -29.86
N SER A 132 -11.96 -5.25 -30.71
CA SER A 132 -11.39 -6.57 -31.02
C SER A 132 -10.52 -6.61 -32.29
N ARG A 133 -9.88 -5.49 -32.68
CA ARG A 133 -9.04 -5.40 -33.89
C ARG A 133 -8.05 -6.56 -34.03
N ASP A 134 -7.36 -6.95 -32.95
CA ASP A 134 -6.39 -8.06 -32.98
C ASP A 134 -7.02 -9.41 -33.34
N ARG A 135 -8.26 -9.67 -32.91
CA ARG A 135 -8.98 -10.90 -33.25
C ARG A 135 -9.35 -10.91 -34.74
N ILE A 136 -9.80 -9.77 -35.27
CA ILE A 136 -10.15 -9.63 -36.69
C ILE A 136 -8.88 -9.76 -37.55
N ASN A 137 -7.78 -9.09 -37.17
CA ASN A 137 -6.48 -9.20 -37.84
C ASN A 137 -5.99 -10.66 -37.87
N ALA A 138 -6.09 -11.39 -36.76
CA ALA A 138 -5.67 -12.80 -36.67
C ALA A 138 -6.55 -13.71 -37.55
N ALA A 139 -7.88 -13.62 -37.43
CA ALA A 139 -8.81 -14.43 -38.21
C ALA A 139 -8.71 -14.15 -39.72
N LEU A 140 -8.60 -12.87 -40.10
CA LEU A 140 -8.44 -12.48 -41.50
C LEU A 140 -7.09 -12.93 -42.07
N ARG A 141 -6.00 -12.88 -41.28
CA ARG A 141 -4.71 -13.45 -41.68
C ARG A 141 -4.83 -14.95 -41.93
N GLU A 142 -5.44 -15.71 -41.03
CA GLU A 142 -5.60 -17.17 -41.15
C GLU A 142 -6.40 -17.57 -42.40
N ILE A 143 -7.57 -16.96 -42.62
CA ILE A 143 -8.44 -17.25 -43.77
C ILE A 143 -7.75 -16.88 -45.10
N LEU A 144 -7.00 -15.76 -45.14
CA LEU A 144 -6.28 -15.37 -46.34
C LEU A 144 -5.08 -16.30 -46.61
N ASP A 145 -4.30 -16.67 -45.60
CA ASP A 145 -3.10 -17.51 -45.73
C ASP A 145 -3.46 -18.92 -46.27
N GLU A 146 -4.52 -19.54 -45.75
CA GLU A 146 -5.02 -20.85 -46.24
C GLU A 146 -5.44 -20.79 -47.73
N ALA A 147 -6.07 -19.68 -48.12
CA ALA A 147 -6.50 -19.48 -49.50
C ALA A 147 -5.34 -19.16 -50.45
N THR A 148 -4.36 -18.37 -50.01
CA THR A 148 -3.23 -17.93 -50.86
C THR A 148 -2.11 -18.95 -51.00
N ASP A 149 -1.95 -19.92 -50.10
CA ASP A 149 -0.94 -20.98 -50.27
C ASP A 149 -1.15 -21.76 -51.59
N LYS A 150 -2.41 -21.95 -52.02
CA LYS A 150 -2.74 -22.55 -53.33
C LYS A 150 -2.14 -21.78 -54.51
N TRP A 151 -1.85 -20.49 -54.33
CA TRP A 151 -1.17 -19.61 -55.29
C TRP A 151 0.31 -19.40 -54.97
N GLY A 152 0.90 -20.10 -54.00
CA GLY A 152 2.32 -19.97 -53.66
C GLY A 152 2.67 -18.65 -52.97
N VAL A 153 1.75 -18.09 -52.19
CA VAL A 153 1.96 -16.85 -51.42
C VAL A 153 1.53 -17.05 -49.97
N ARG A 154 2.36 -16.57 -49.05
CA ARG A 154 2.09 -16.57 -47.60
C ARG A 154 1.66 -15.18 -47.15
N VAL A 155 0.65 -15.10 -46.30
CA VAL A 155 0.20 -13.84 -45.68
C VAL A 155 0.90 -13.67 -44.34
N VAL A 156 1.83 -12.71 -44.30
CA VAL A 156 2.65 -12.42 -43.12
C VAL A 156 1.76 -11.84 -42.01
N ARG A 157 0.95 -10.84 -42.35
CA ARG A 157 0.06 -10.14 -41.42
C ARG A 157 -1.03 -9.36 -42.16
N VAL A 158 -2.10 -9.05 -41.45
CA VAL A 158 -3.19 -8.17 -41.91
C VAL A 158 -3.42 -7.12 -40.84
N GLU A 159 -3.58 -5.87 -41.25
CA GLU A 159 -3.80 -4.73 -40.36
C GLU A 159 -5.01 -3.93 -40.83
N ILE A 160 -6.07 -3.86 -40.02
CA ILE A 160 -7.16 -2.91 -40.23
C ILE A 160 -6.63 -1.48 -40.08
N GLN A 161 -6.80 -0.64 -41.10
CA GLN A 161 -6.46 0.78 -41.02
C GLN A 161 -7.52 1.49 -40.14
N ARG A 162 -8.77 1.53 -40.61
CA ARG A 162 -9.87 2.25 -39.97
C ARG A 162 -11.14 1.41 -39.90
N ILE A 163 -11.97 1.78 -38.93
CA ILE A 163 -13.36 1.33 -38.77
C ILE A 163 -14.10 2.62 -38.41
N ASP A 164 -14.64 3.27 -39.42
CA ASP A 164 -15.24 4.60 -39.30
C ASP A 164 -16.77 4.48 -39.33
N PRO A 165 -17.46 4.74 -38.20
CA PRO A 165 -18.93 4.83 -38.17
C PRO A 165 -19.39 6.18 -38.70
N PRO A 166 -20.69 6.35 -39.04
CA PRO A 166 -21.23 7.64 -39.40
C PRO A 166 -21.15 8.62 -38.21
N PRO A 167 -21.03 9.93 -38.47
CA PRO A 167 -20.67 10.93 -37.47
C PRO A 167 -21.73 11.13 -36.38
N ASP A 168 -23.00 10.80 -36.66
CA ASP A 168 -24.11 10.82 -35.72
C ASP A 168 -23.98 9.72 -34.65
N VAL A 169 -23.69 8.48 -35.06
CA VAL A 169 -23.44 7.36 -34.14
C VAL A 169 -22.17 7.60 -33.33
N MET A 170 -21.10 8.08 -33.96
CA MET A 170 -19.87 8.50 -33.25
C MET A 170 -20.15 9.55 -32.17
N ALA A 171 -20.93 10.59 -32.48
CA ALA A 171 -21.29 11.63 -31.51
C ALA A 171 -22.12 11.07 -30.33
N ALA A 172 -23.09 10.20 -30.61
CA ALA A 172 -23.89 9.54 -29.59
C ALA A 172 -23.03 8.64 -28.68
N MET A 173 -22.13 7.84 -29.26
CA MET A 173 -21.20 7.00 -28.50
C MET A 173 -20.25 7.83 -27.64
N HIS A 174 -19.73 8.96 -28.13
CA HIS A 174 -18.87 9.83 -27.35
C HIS A 174 -19.59 10.45 -26.14
N GLU A 175 -20.84 10.90 -26.30
CA GLU A 175 -21.61 11.44 -25.17
C GLU A 175 -22.01 10.33 -24.18
N GLN A 176 -22.37 9.13 -24.66
CA GLN A 176 -22.63 7.97 -23.80
C GLN A 176 -21.38 7.55 -23.00
N MET A 177 -20.21 7.44 -23.65
CA MET A 177 -18.94 7.12 -23.00
C MET A 177 -18.55 8.18 -21.97
N LYS A 178 -18.77 9.46 -22.26
CA LYS A 178 -18.53 10.57 -21.34
C LYS A 178 -19.47 10.52 -20.13
N ALA A 179 -20.75 10.24 -20.34
CA ALA A 179 -21.72 10.06 -19.26
C ALA A 179 -21.36 8.88 -18.35
N GLU A 180 -21.01 7.72 -18.93
CA GLU A 180 -20.62 6.52 -18.18
C GLU A 180 -19.28 6.73 -17.43
N ARG A 181 -18.28 7.38 -18.05
CA ARG A 181 -17.03 7.75 -17.36
C ARG A 181 -17.28 8.73 -16.21
N THR A 182 -18.15 9.72 -16.40
CA THR A 182 -18.51 10.69 -15.36
C THR A 182 -19.22 9.98 -14.20
N ARG A 183 -20.21 9.12 -14.50
CA ARG A 183 -20.89 8.27 -13.51
C ARG A 183 -19.89 7.42 -12.71
N ARG A 184 -18.97 6.73 -13.39
CA ARG A 184 -17.94 5.89 -12.72
C ARG A 184 -17.03 6.74 -11.82
N ALA A 185 -16.53 7.87 -12.31
CA ALA A 185 -15.71 8.78 -11.52
C ALA A 185 -16.44 9.24 -10.24
N THR A 186 -17.71 9.66 -10.35
CA THR A 186 -18.52 10.07 -9.20
C THR A 186 -18.76 8.94 -8.20
N VAL A 187 -18.97 7.70 -8.68
CA VAL A 187 -19.13 6.53 -7.79
C VAL A 187 -17.82 6.23 -7.06
N THR A 188 -16.69 6.16 -7.78
CA THR A 188 -15.37 5.90 -7.18
C THR A 188 -14.93 7.01 -6.22
N GLU A 189 -15.26 8.28 -6.51
CA GLU A 189 -15.01 9.41 -5.60
C GLU A 189 -15.86 9.29 -4.31
N ALA A 190 -17.14 8.95 -4.43
CA ALA A 190 -18.01 8.73 -3.28
C ALA A 190 -17.61 7.50 -2.43
N GLU A 191 -17.15 6.42 -3.08
CA GLU A 191 -16.58 5.23 -2.43
C GLU A 191 -15.29 5.58 -1.69
N GLY A 192 -14.35 6.28 -2.34
CA GLY A 192 -13.09 6.72 -1.73
C GLY A 192 -13.30 7.70 -0.57
N PHE A 193 -14.26 8.63 -0.69
CA PHE A 193 -14.64 9.52 0.42
C PHE A 193 -15.15 8.71 1.62
N ARG A 194 -16.10 7.79 1.38
CA ARG A 194 -16.66 6.91 2.42
C ARG A 194 -15.57 6.06 3.09
N GLU A 195 -14.67 5.46 2.30
CA GLU A 195 -13.56 4.66 2.81
C GLU A 195 -12.62 5.51 3.67
N SER A 196 -12.25 6.71 3.21
CA SER A 196 -11.38 7.63 3.95
C SER A 196 -11.96 8.06 5.31
N GLU A 197 -13.26 8.33 5.39
CA GLU A 197 -13.95 8.67 6.65
C GLU A 197 -14.03 7.48 7.61
N ILE A 198 -14.20 6.25 7.10
CA ILE A 198 -14.16 5.02 7.90
C ILE A 198 -12.75 4.80 8.46
N THR A 199 -11.71 4.82 7.61
CA THR A 199 -10.31 4.64 8.04
C THR A 199 -9.90 5.70 9.05
N ARG A 200 -10.36 6.95 8.88
CA ARG A 200 -10.12 8.03 9.84
C ARG A 200 -10.81 7.75 11.19
N ALA A 201 -12.08 7.37 11.19
CA ALA A 201 -12.81 7.06 12.42
C ALA A 201 -12.24 5.85 13.16
N GLU A 202 -11.76 4.84 12.43
CA GLU A 202 -11.04 3.69 12.99
C GLU A 202 -9.68 4.10 13.57
N GLY A 203 -8.93 4.96 12.89
CA GLY A 203 -7.68 5.55 13.39
C GLY A 203 -7.89 6.36 14.68
N ASP A 204 -8.88 7.24 14.72
CA ASP A 204 -9.24 8.03 15.90
C ASP A 204 -9.65 7.12 17.08
N LYS A 205 -10.46 6.09 16.82
CA LYS A 205 -10.85 5.09 17.83
C LYS A 205 -9.62 4.35 18.37
N GLN A 206 -8.76 3.85 17.49
CA GLN A 206 -7.57 3.10 17.87
C GLN A 206 -6.58 3.97 18.65
N SER A 207 -6.39 5.23 18.25
CA SER A 207 -5.56 6.21 18.96
C SER A 207 -6.05 6.43 20.40
N ARG A 208 -7.37 6.58 20.61
CA ARG A 208 -7.95 6.76 21.96
C ARG A 208 -7.81 5.51 22.83
N ILE A 209 -7.92 4.31 22.25
CA ILE A 209 -7.70 3.06 22.97
C ILE A 209 -6.25 2.96 23.42
N LEU A 210 -5.29 3.19 22.51
CA LEU A 210 -3.85 3.16 22.81
C LEU A 210 -3.46 4.24 23.84
N GLU A 211 -4.08 5.42 23.79
CA GLU A 211 -3.87 6.46 24.80
C GLU A 211 -4.38 6.03 26.19
N ALA A 212 -5.59 5.47 26.28
CA ALA A 212 -6.15 4.98 27.53
C ALA A 212 -5.38 3.79 28.11
N GLU A 213 -4.92 2.87 27.26
CA GLU A 213 -4.02 1.78 27.64
C GLU A 213 -2.66 2.30 28.12
N GLY A 214 -2.09 3.28 27.42
CA GLY A 214 -0.84 3.95 27.81
C GLY A 214 -0.95 4.68 29.15
N GLN A 215 -2.03 5.44 29.39
CA GLN A 215 -2.29 6.08 30.67
C GLN A 215 -2.45 5.05 31.81
N ARG A 216 -3.20 3.97 31.58
CA ARG A 216 -3.35 2.87 32.55
C ARG A 216 -2.01 2.20 32.86
N GLN A 217 -1.22 1.87 31.83
CA GLN A 217 0.08 1.23 31.99
C GLN A 217 1.06 2.15 32.74
N SER A 218 1.07 3.44 32.42
CA SER A 218 1.87 4.45 33.12
C SER A 218 1.48 4.58 34.60
N ALA A 219 0.19 4.54 34.92
CA ALA A 219 -0.30 4.61 36.30
C ALA A 219 0.07 3.35 37.11
N ILE A 220 0.00 2.17 36.50
CA ILE A 220 0.46 0.90 37.13
C ILE A 220 1.96 0.97 37.41
N LEU A 221 2.78 1.32 36.41
CA LEU A 221 4.24 1.41 36.56
C LEU A 221 4.66 2.46 37.60
N ALA A 222 3.94 3.58 37.71
CA ALA A 222 4.16 4.57 38.76
C ALA A 222 3.86 4.00 40.15
N ALA A 223 2.71 3.36 40.33
CA ALA A 223 2.32 2.76 41.61
C ALA A 223 3.24 1.58 42.02
N GLU A 224 3.71 0.78 41.06
CA GLU A 224 4.71 -0.26 41.29
C GLU A 224 6.07 0.33 41.70
N GLY A 225 6.48 1.42 41.06
CA GLY A 225 7.69 2.17 41.42
C GLY A 225 7.64 2.77 42.82
N GLU A 226 6.51 3.40 43.19
CA GLU A 226 6.27 3.92 44.54
C GLU A 226 6.25 2.81 45.59
N ALA A 227 5.53 1.71 45.34
CA ALA A 227 5.48 0.56 46.25
C ALA A 227 6.85 -0.09 46.44
N GLN A 228 7.65 -0.19 45.38
CA GLN A 228 9.01 -0.72 45.46
C GLN A 228 9.95 0.23 46.23
N ALA A 229 9.87 1.54 45.99
CA ALA A 229 10.63 2.54 46.75
C ALA A 229 10.27 2.52 48.24
N LEU A 230 8.97 2.46 48.57
CA LEU A 230 8.50 2.37 49.95
C LEU A 230 8.98 1.09 50.65
N ARG A 231 8.97 -0.07 49.96
CA ARG A 231 9.55 -1.31 50.48
C ARG A 231 11.02 -1.15 50.82
N THR A 232 11.83 -0.60 49.91
CA THR A 232 13.26 -0.39 50.15
C THR A 232 13.51 0.55 51.33
N VAL A 233 12.68 1.58 51.52
CA VAL A 233 12.76 2.46 52.71
C VAL A 233 12.37 1.72 53.99
N ALA A 234 11.26 0.97 54.00
CA ALA A 234 10.79 0.22 55.17
C ALA A 234 11.72 -0.94 55.55
N GLU A 235 12.39 -1.57 54.59
CA GLU A 235 13.44 -2.56 54.80
C GLU A 235 14.67 -1.91 55.46
N ALA A 236 15.10 -0.73 54.97
CA ALA A 236 16.21 0.01 55.55
C ALA A 236 15.92 0.50 56.97
N GLU A 237 14.70 0.99 57.24
CA GLU A 237 14.23 1.37 58.58
C GLU A 237 14.16 0.16 59.52
N SER A 238 13.58 -0.97 59.07
CA SER A 238 13.54 -2.21 59.85
C SER A 238 14.94 -2.72 60.20
N TYR A 239 15.88 -2.67 59.24
CA TYR A 239 17.28 -3.03 59.46
C TYR A 239 17.95 -2.09 60.48
N GLN A 240 17.70 -0.79 60.39
CA GLN A 240 18.20 0.20 61.35
C GLN A 240 17.66 -0.08 62.76
N LEU A 241 16.35 -0.30 62.91
CA LEU A 241 15.73 -0.62 64.20
C LEU A 241 16.27 -1.92 64.80
N GLN A 242 16.44 -2.98 63.99
CA GLN A 242 17.05 -4.22 64.44
C GLN A 242 18.52 -4.02 64.88
N THR A 243 19.29 -3.22 64.15
CA THR A 243 20.68 -2.91 64.48
C THR A 243 20.80 -2.13 65.79
N VAL A 244 19.94 -1.12 66.00
CA VAL A 244 19.88 -0.36 67.25
C VAL A 244 19.46 -1.25 68.42
N ALA A 245 18.38 -2.01 68.28
CA ALA A 245 17.89 -2.90 69.33
C ALA A 245 18.90 -4.01 69.69
N ALA A 246 19.64 -4.54 68.71
CA ALA A 246 20.75 -5.47 68.96
C ALA A 246 21.88 -4.80 69.77
N GLY A 247 22.29 -3.59 69.38
CA GLY A 247 23.29 -2.79 70.10
C GLY A 247 22.86 -2.44 71.53
N GLU A 248 21.61 -2.04 71.74
CA GLU A 248 21.03 -1.79 73.07
C GLU A 248 20.96 -3.07 73.92
N ALA A 249 20.61 -4.21 73.33
CA ALA A 249 20.58 -5.49 74.02
C ALA A 249 22.00 -6.00 74.37
N GLU A 250 23.02 -5.67 73.58
CA GLU A 250 24.42 -5.94 73.88
C GLU A 250 24.94 -5.01 74.98
N ALA A 251 24.70 -3.70 74.88
CA ALA A 251 25.05 -2.72 75.91
C ALA A 251 24.38 -3.05 77.25
N THR A 252 23.10 -3.42 77.24
CA THR A 252 22.36 -3.83 78.44
C THR A 252 22.94 -5.12 79.04
N ARG A 253 23.29 -6.12 78.22
CA ARG A 253 23.98 -7.33 78.69
C ARG A 253 25.33 -7.00 79.32
N GLN A 254 26.12 -6.13 78.69
CA GLN A 254 27.42 -5.72 79.20
C GLN A 254 27.31 -4.97 80.54
N VAL A 255 26.35 -4.04 80.66
CA VAL A 255 26.08 -3.32 81.92
C VAL A 255 25.53 -4.28 82.99
N PHE A 256 24.63 -5.19 82.64
CA PHE A 256 24.07 -6.17 83.58
C PHE A 256 25.14 -7.15 84.12
N GLN A 257 26.04 -7.61 83.24
CA GLN A 257 27.21 -8.41 83.64
C GLN A 257 28.14 -7.61 84.55
N ALA A 258 28.51 -6.38 84.17
CA ALA A 258 29.35 -5.52 85.01
C ALA A 258 28.71 -5.20 86.38
N ILE A 259 27.38 -5.13 86.48
CA ILE A 259 26.64 -5.00 87.74
C ILE A 259 26.70 -6.29 88.57
N HIS A 260 26.52 -7.47 87.97
CA HIS A 260 26.58 -8.74 88.70
C HIS A 260 28.00 -9.10 89.16
N ASP A 261 29.00 -8.86 88.31
CA ASP A 261 30.41 -9.11 88.63
C ASP A 261 30.96 -8.11 89.67
N GLY A 262 30.30 -6.94 89.82
CA GLY A 262 30.72 -5.85 90.71
C GLY A 262 30.08 -5.83 92.11
N ASP A 263 29.11 -6.70 92.39
CA ASP A 263 28.37 -6.85 93.68
C ASP A 263 28.06 -5.51 94.41
N PRO A 264 27.26 -4.61 93.81
CA PRO A 264 27.09 -3.25 94.31
C PRO A 264 26.31 -3.16 95.62
N THR A 265 26.82 -2.35 96.54
CA THR A 265 26.17 -2.01 97.82
C THR A 265 24.87 -1.20 97.62
N SER A 266 23.95 -1.31 98.59
CA SER A 266 22.59 -0.74 98.57
C SER A 266 22.52 0.73 98.15
N ASP A 267 23.52 1.51 98.56
CA ASP A 267 23.53 2.96 98.42
C ASP A 267 23.74 3.38 96.95
N VAL A 268 24.44 2.55 96.16
CA VAL A 268 24.65 2.79 94.72
C VAL A 268 23.35 2.58 93.94
N LEU A 269 22.55 1.56 94.32
CA LEU A 269 21.23 1.33 93.74
C LEU A 269 20.26 2.46 94.10
N ALA A 270 20.32 2.99 95.32
CA ALA A 270 19.50 4.13 95.73
C ALA A 270 19.83 5.41 94.95
N VAL A 271 21.11 5.71 94.69
CA VAL A 271 21.52 6.84 93.83
C VAL A 271 20.99 6.64 92.40
N ARG A 272 21.16 5.45 91.82
CA ARG A 272 20.71 5.20 90.44
C ARG A 272 19.18 5.20 90.30
N TYR A 273 18.45 4.85 91.36
CA TYR A 273 17.00 5.00 91.44
C TYR A 273 16.57 6.48 91.47
N ILE A 274 17.26 7.35 92.21
CA ILE A 274 16.98 8.80 92.21
C ILE A 274 17.34 9.44 90.85
N GLU A 275 18.42 9.00 90.19
CA GLU A 275 18.73 9.44 88.81
C GLU A 275 17.66 8.99 87.82
N ALA A 276 17.15 7.75 87.92
CA ALA A 276 16.06 7.27 87.08
C ALA A 276 14.74 8.04 87.32
N LEU A 277 14.42 8.37 88.58
CA LEU A 277 13.32 9.27 88.91
C LEU A 277 13.51 10.68 88.32
N THR A 278 14.76 11.16 88.26
CA THR A 278 15.10 12.46 87.65
C THR A 278 14.89 12.43 86.14
N GLN A 279 15.30 11.36 85.44
CA GLN A 279 15.00 11.18 84.01
C GLN A 279 13.49 11.06 83.71
N ILE A 280 12.71 10.45 84.61
CA ILE A 280 11.25 10.41 84.50
C ILE A 280 10.63 11.81 84.74
N ALA A 281 11.26 12.63 85.59
CA ALA A 281 10.84 14.01 85.85
C ALA A 281 11.23 15.01 84.73
N ASP A 282 12.17 14.66 83.83
CA ASP A 282 12.74 15.55 82.81
C ASP A 282 11.84 15.81 81.57
N GLY A 283 10.51 15.80 81.78
CA GLY A 283 9.59 16.71 81.08
C GLY A 283 9.09 16.35 79.68
N LYS A 284 9.29 15.14 79.15
CA LYS A 284 8.87 14.78 77.77
C LYS A 284 7.60 13.92 77.61
N ALA A 285 6.88 13.63 78.71
CA ALA A 285 5.60 12.93 78.67
C ALA A 285 4.47 13.77 79.29
N THR A 286 3.51 14.21 78.48
CA THR A 286 2.43 15.16 78.86
C THR A 286 1.36 14.55 79.79
N LYS A 287 1.55 13.32 80.30
CA LYS A 287 0.55 12.64 81.15
C LYS A 287 1.21 11.86 82.28
N ILE A 288 1.55 12.57 83.35
CA ILE A 288 1.97 11.98 84.62
C ILE A 288 0.74 11.40 85.33
N ILE A 289 0.77 10.10 85.61
CA ILE A 289 -0.26 9.42 86.43
C ILE A 289 0.25 9.42 87.87
N VAL A 290 -0.33 10.27 88.72
CA VAL A 290 0.06 10.37 90.14
C VAL A 290 -0.66 9.28 90.95
N PRO A 291 0.05 8.47 91.76
CA PRO A 291 -0.56 7.46 92.63
C PRO A 291 -1.52 8.05 93.67
N THR A 292 -2.56 7.29 94.02
CA THR A 292 -3.70 7.72 94.86
C THR A 292 -3.36 8.06 96.32
N GLU A 293 -2.16 7.72 96.79
CA GLU A 293 -1.67 7.99 98.16
C GLU A 293 -1.65 9.49 98.51
N PHE A 294 -1.51 10.39 97.53
CA PHE A 294 -1.34 11.83 97.78
C PHE A 294 -2.59 12.53 98.35
N SER A 295 -3.77 11.93 98.19
CA SER A 295 -5.05 12.51 98.64
C SER A 295 -5.19 12.57 100.17
N GLY A 296 -4.43 11.74 100.92
CA GLY A 296 -4.56 11.63 102.37
C GLY A 296 -4.11 12.87 103.17
N VAL A 297 -3.28 13.74 102.58
CA VAL A 297 -2.64 14.86 103.29
C VAL A 297 -3.58 16.08 103.46
N LEU A 298 -4.56 16.26 102.56
CA LEU A 298 -5.44 17.43 102.56
C LEU A 298 -6.43 17.48 103.73
N GLY A 299 -6.83 16.32 104.28
CA GLY A 299 -7.82 16.24 105.36
C GLY A 299 -7.33 16.77 106.73
N ALA A 300 -6.01 16.87 106.94
CA ALA A 300 -5.45 17.35 108.20
C ALA A 300 -5.57 18.88 108.39
N VAL A 301 -5.79 19.64 107.31
CA VAL A 301 -5.79 21.11 107.32
C VAL A 301 -7.16 21.68 107.71
N THR A 302 -8.25 21.02 107.34
CA THR A 302 -9.62 21.47 107.64
C THR A 302 -9.96 21.44 109.12
N GLY A 303 -9.47 20.44 109.88
CA GLY A 303 -9.73 20.32 111.33
C GLY A 303 -9.16 21.44 112.20
N ILE A 304 -8.27 22.28 111.64
CA ILE A 304 -7.67 23.44 112.34
C ILE A 304 -8.52 24.71 112.14
N ALA A 305 -9.28 24.80 111.05
CA ALA A 305 -10.08 25.98 110.71
C ALA A 305 -11.36 26.13 111.57
N GLU A 306 -11.92 25.02 112.06
CA GLU A 306 -13.19 25.00 112.79
C GLU A 306 -13.09 25.52 114.24
N ALA A 307 -11.87 25.83 114.71
CA ALA A 307 -11.59 26.29 116.07
C ALA A 307 -11.66 27.83 116.28
N MET A 308 -11.89 28.63 115.23
CA MET A 308 -11.91 30.11 115.32
C MET A 308 -13.16 30.75 114.66
N ARG A 309 -14.21 30.93 115.47
CA ARG A 309 -15.22 32.04 115.58
C ARG A 309 -15.21 33.23 114.55
N PRO A 310 -16.30 34.04 114.45
CA PRO A 310 -17.73 33.78 114.71
C PRO A 310 -18.77 34.50 113.78
N ILE A 311 -20.00 33.98 113.78
CA ILE A 311 -21.36 34.56 113.58
C ILE A 311 -21.52 36.10 113.39
N GLY A 312 -22.37 36.52 112.42
CA GLY A 312 -23.15 37.78 112.51
C GLY A 312 -23.71 38.39 111.20
N ASP A 313 -24.99 38.14 110.89
CA ASP A 313 -25.74 38.66 109.70
C ASP A 313 -26.10 40.16 109.74
N THR A 314 -26.50 40.75 108.60
CA THR A 314 -27.91 41.17 108.34
C THR A 314 -28.13 41.69 106.89
N ASN A 315 -29.31 41.35 106.35
CA ASN A 315 -29.86 41.63 105.01
C ASN A 315 -30.14 43.12 104.69
N ALA A 316 -30.36 43.44 103.40
CA ALA A 316 -31.71 43.67 102.82
C ALA A 316 -31.74 44.63 101.61
N GLU A 317 -32.39 44.20 100.51
CA GLU A 317 -33.40 44.92 99.66
C GLU A 317 -33.11 46.35 99.11
N LEU A 318 -33.69 46.84 98.00
CA LEU A 318 -34.42 46.33 96.80
C LEU A 318 -34.51 47.50 95.78
N GLU A 319 -34.73 47.20 94.49
CA GLU A 319 -35.36 48.10 93.48
C GLU A 319 -34.68 49.46 93.12
N SER A 320 -34.98 50.15 92.01
CA SER A 320 -35.39 49.74 90.64
C SER A 320 -35.26 50.94 89.65
N SER A 321 -35.39 50.65 88.35
CA SER A 321 -35.96 51.55 87.31
C SER A 321 -35.15 52.68 86.63
N SER A 322 -34.79 52.40 85.35
CA SER A 322 -35.02 53.17 84.10
C SER A 322 -34.61 54.65 83.87
N ALA A 323 -33.86 54.87 82.77
CA ALA A 323 -34.18 55.68 81.56
C ALA A 323 -32.96 55.64 80.59
N SER A 324 -33.10 55.24 79.32
CA SER A 324 -33.36 56.07 78.10
C SER A 324 -32.17 56.99 77.71
N GLU A 325 -31.78 57.19 76.43
CA GLU A 325 -32.46 56.99 75.13
C GLU A 325 -31.47 57.06 73.94
N ALA A 326 -31.84 56.53 72.75
CA ALA A 326 -31.43 56.92 71.36
C ALA A 326 -29.92 56.99 70.96
N GLU A 327 -29.44 56.88 69.70
CA GLU A 327 -29.88 56.50 68.33
C GLU A 327 -28.57 56.25 67.49
N GLU A 328 -28.48 55.91 66.19
CA GLU A 328 -29.43 55.81 65.05
C GLU A 328 -28.98 54.71 64.02
N SER A 329 -29.92 54.26 63.18
CA SER A 329 -29.80 53.81 61.77
C SER A 329 -28.55 53.10 61.17
N ASP A 330 -28.75 51.81 60.83
CA ASP A 330 -28.43 51.19 59.51
C ASP A 330 -29.53 51.64 58.48
N PRO A 331 -29.59 51.31 57.15
CA PRO A 331 -28.82 50.31 56.40
C PRO A 331 -28.44 50.60 54.92
N ARG A 332 -27.46 49.84 54.40
CA ARG A 332 -27.58 48.92 53.22
C ARG A 332 -26.24 48.37 52.70
#